data_AF-A0A1Y1N420-F1
#
_entry.id   AF-A0A1Y1N420-F1
#
_cell.length_a   1.000
_cell.length_b   1.000
_cell.length_c   1.000
_cell.angle_alpha   90.00
_cell.angle_beta   90.00
_cell.angle_gamma   90.00
#
_symmetry.space_group_name_H-M   'P 1'
#
loop_
_entity.id
_entity.type
_entity.pdbx_description
1 polymer ?
#
loop_
_entity_poly.entity_id
_entity_poly.type
_entity_poly.pdbx_seq_one_letter_code
_entity_poly.pdbx_strand_id
1 'polypeptide(L)'
;MLATVRNPKMWKTLTGRRIFVFSRKLHSLKTIEIPNLYLDEMIWRNLDKWSNKTATVCAETNRSYTYQELYNKSNSIASFLHKFGMVKDDTVAIMLPNIPEYPIVFLGAVQAGVQVTPLNPSFTPGEISRQLLQTNCKLVFCTNEKYTTVLKTLHSAKLYVPIVTINTQVDKLRWCNI
;
A
#
# COMPACT_ATOMS: atom_id res chain seq x y z
N MET A 1 -34.30 24.91 -37.14
CA MET A 1 -35.14 23.74 -37.46
C MET A 1 -34.63 22.57 -36.64
N LEU A 2 -35.54 21.92 -35.93
CA LEU A 2 -35.31 21.02 -34.80
C LEU A 2 -34.51 19.75 -35.15
N ALA A 3 -33.51 19.41 -34.32
CA ALA A 3 -33.06 18.04 -34.16
C ALA A 3 -32.94 17.74 -32.66
N THR A 4 -33.94 17.00 -32.21
CA THR A 4 -34.29 16.60 -30.85
C THR A 4 -33.18 15.79 -30.18
N VAL A 5 -32.87 16.11 -28.92
CA VAL A 5 -32.05 15.29 -28.02
C VAL A 5 -32.76 13.94 -27.81
N ARG A 6 -32.37 12.91 -28.58
CA ARG A 6 -32.84 11.54 -28.36
C ARG A 6 -32.05 10.91 -27.19
N ASN A 7 -32.62 11.11 -26.00
CA ASN A 7 -32.70 10.15 -24.90
C ASN A 7 -31.38 9.65 -24.27
N PRO A 8 -30.83 10.36 -23.25
CA PRO A 8 -29.97 9.72 -22.27
C PRO A 8 -30.85 8.82 -21.39
N LYS A 9 -30.56 7.52 -21.30
CA LYS A 9 -31.26 6.58 -20.40
C LYS A 9 -31.21 7.12 -18.97
N MET A 10 -32.30 7.77 -18.59
CA MET A 10 -32.53 8.43 -17.32
C MET A 10 -33.01 7.35 -16.34
N TRP A 11 -32.19 7.03 -15.33
CA TRP A 11 -32.68 6.21 -14.22
C TRP A 11 -33.46 7.14 -13.28
N LYS A 12 -34.77 6.96 -13.17
CA LYS A 12 -35.61 7.73 -12.24
C LYS A 12 -35.27 7.30 -10.81
N THR A 13 -34.78 8.23 -9.98
CA THR A 13 -34.72 8.06 -8.53
C THR A 13 -36.00 8.58 -7.88
N LEU A 14 -36.41 7.90 -6.80
CA LEU A 14 -37.66 8.13 -6.06
C LEU A 14 -37.68 9.38 -5.16
N THR A 15 -36.69 10.29 -5.24
CA THR A 15 -36.47 11.31 -4.20
C THR A 15 -36.30 12.75 -4.70
N GLY A 16 -36.62 13.06 -5.95
CA GLY A 16 -36.76 14.45 -6.42
C GLY A 16 -35.49 15.32 -6.46
N ARG A 17 -34.30 14.78 -6.14
CA ARG A 17 -33.03 15.50 -6.27
C ARG A 17 -32.43 15.32 -7.67
N ARG A 18 -32.05 16.44 -8.31
CA ARG A 18 -31.30 16.44 -9.57
C ARG A 18 -29.87 15.98 -9.31
N ILE A 19 -29.51 14.79 -9.79
CA ILE A 19 -28.12 14.29 -9.79
C ILE A 19 -27.54 14.56 -11.18
N PHE A 20 -26.44 15.33 -11.24
CA PHE A 20 -25.67 15.49 -12.45
C PHE A 20 -24.60 14.41 -12.50
N VAL A 21 -24.74 13.46 -13.44
CA VAL A 21 -23.70 12.47 -13.72
C VAL A 21 -22.89 12.97 -14.92
N PHE A 22 -21.64 13.35 -14.68
CA PHE A 22 -20.69 13.58 -15.77
C PHE A 22 -20.33 12.24 -16.41
N SER A 23 -21.10 11.82 -17.42
CA SER A 23 -20.70 10.71 -18.28
C SER A 23 -19.67 11.23 -19.26
N ARG A 24 -18.39 11.15 -18.88
CA ARG A 24 -17.31 11.25 -19.86
C ARG A 24 -17.46 10.03 -20.77
N LYS A 25 -17.55 10.22 -22.09
CA LYS A 25 -17.46 9.12 -23.07
C LYS A 25 -16.26 8.27 -22.67
N LEU A 26 -16.50 7.06 -22.16
CA LEU A 26 -15.45 6.08 -22.01
C LEU A 26 -14.97 5.81 -23.44
N HIS A 27 -13.76 6.26 -23.77
CA HIS A 27 -13.07 5.79 -24.96
C HIS A 27 -13.14 4.26 -24.95
N SER A 28 -13.33 3.63 -26.12
CA SER A 28 -13.44 2.18 -26.24
C SER A 28 -12.32 1.53 -25.43
N LEU A 29 -12.66 0.96 -24.28
CA LEU A 29 -11.68 0.34 -23.40
C LEU A 29 -11.12 -0.83 -24.20
N LYS A 30 -9.82 -0.80 -24.49
CA LYS A 30 -9.15 -1.95 -25.09
C LYS A 30 -9.28 -3.11 -24.12
N THR A 31 -9.71 -4.26 -24.61
CA THR A 31 -9.65 -5.50 -23.84
C THR A 31 -8.18 -5.80 -23.55
N ILE A 32 -7.87 -6.00 -22.27
CA ILE A 32 -6.53 -6.36 -21.80
C ILE A 32 -6.64 -7.77 -21.23
N GLU A 33 -5.77 -8.67 -21.65
CA GLU A 33 -5.64 -9.99 -21.02
C GLU A 33 -4.98 -9.83 -19.65
N ILE A 34 -5.63 -10.34 -18.61
CA ILE A 34 -5.06 -10.35 -17.26
C ILE A 34 -4.17 -11.59 -17.16
N PRO A 35 -2.84 -11.43 -17.02
CA PRO A 35 -1.93 -12.56 -16.94
C PRO A 35 -2.15 -13.34 -15.64
N ASN A 36 -1.97 -14.66 -15.70
CA ASN A 36 -1.97 -15.53 -14.51
C ASN A 36 -0.58 -15.49 -13.84
N LEU A 37 -0.26 -14.35 -13.21
CA LEU A 37 0.99 -14.09 -12.49
C LEU A 37 0.68 -13.52 -11.11
N TYR A 38 1.61 -13.67 -10.17
CA TYR A 38 1.54 -12.92 -8.93
C TYR A 38 1.79 -11.42 -9.17
N LEU A 39 1.29 -10.58 -8.27
CA LEU A 39 1.35 -9.12 -8.42
C LEU A 39 2.80 -8.63 -8.51
N ASP A 40 3.69 -9.17 -7.68
CA ASP A 40 5.11 -8.84 -7.70
C ASP A 40 5.78 -9.29 -9.00
N GLU A 41 5.50 -10.51 -9.47
CA GLU A 41 6.00 -11.00 -10.76
C GLU A 41 5.56 -10.08 -11.91
N MET A 42 4.29 -9.66 -11.91
CA MET A 42 3.76 -8.73 -12.90
C MET A 42 4.49 -7.38 -12.87
N ILE A 43 4.78 -6.85 -11.68
CA ILE A 43 5.46 -5.56 -11.49
C ILE A 43 6.92 -5.66 -11.93
N TRP A 44 7.62 -6.73 -11.57
CA TRP A 44 9.06 -6.87 -11.78
C TRP A 44 9.46 -7.52 -13.12
N ARG A 45 8.52 -8.12 -13.85
CA ARG A 45 8.77 -8.81 -15.13
C ARG A 45 9.57 -8.01 -16.16
N ASN A 46 9.44 -6.68 -16.17
CA ASN A 46 10.14 -5.79 -17.11
C ASN A 46 11.07 -4.81 -16.38
N LEU A 47 11.61 -5.18 -15.22
CA LEU A 47 12.48 -4.31 -14.43
C LEU A 47 13.67 -3.79 -15.25
N ASP A 48 14.24 -4.63 -16.10
CA ASP A 48 15.34 -4.31 -17.01
C ASP A 48 15.05 -3.09 -17.92
N LYS A 49 13.80 -2.91 -18.35
CA LYS A 49 13.40 -1.82 -19.26
C LYS A 49 13.31 -0.46 -18.58
N TRP A 50 13.13 -0.44 -17.25
CA TRP A 50 12.83 0.80 -16.51
C TRP A 50 13.69 0.97 -15.26
N SER A 51 14.71 0.13 -15.08
CA SER A 51 15.54 0.02 -13.87
C SER A 51 16.01 1.38 -13.35
N ASN A 52 16.48 2.25 -14.24
CA ASN A 52 17.01 3.58 -13.93
C ASN A 52 15.95 4.70 -13.86
N LYS A 53 14.68 4.41 -14.17
CA LYS A 53 13.60 5.40 -14.07
C LYS A 53 13.14 5.55 -12.63
N THR A 54 12.76 6.75 -12.24
CA THR A 54 12.13 7.01 -10.94
C THR A 54 10.78 6.29 -10.85
N ALA A 55 10.62 5.47 -9.81
CA ALA A 55 9.39 4.74 -9.52
C ALA A 55 8.54 5.47 -8.48
N THR A 56 9.17 5.95 -7.40
CA THR A 56 8.49 6.65 -6.31
C THR A 56 9.23 7.92 -5.93
N VAL A 57 8.51 8.95 -5.52
CA VAL A 57 9.06 10.25 -5.13
C VAL A 57 8.23 10.86 -3.99
N CYS A 58 8.91 11.47 -3.03
CA CYS A 58 8.30 12.30 -2.00
C CYS A 58 8.29 13.75 -2.52
N ALA A 59 7.12 14.33 -2.71
CA ALA A 59 7.00 15.70 -3.22
C ALA A 59 7.59 16.76 -2.29
N GLU A 60 7.58 16.52 -0.97
CA GLU A 60 8.05 17.48 0.03
C GLU A 60 9.58 17.46 0.16
N THR A 61 10.19 16.27 0.15
CA THR A 61 11.64 16.10 0.38
C THR A 61 12.44 15.88 -0.90
N ASN A 62 11.77 15.71 -2.04
CA ASN A 62 12.33 15.26 -3.33
C ASN A 62 13.09 13.92 -3.28
N ARG A 63 13.05 13.21 -2.14
CA ARG A 63 13.62 11.87 -2.03
C ARG A 63 12.88 10.93 -2.97
N SER A 64 13.61 10.13 -3.71
CA SER A 64 13.05 9.24 -4.71
C SER A 64 13.80 7.92 -4.77
N TYR A 65 13.16 6.91 -5.35
CA TYR A 65 13.76 5.63 -5.68
C TYR A 65 13.52 5.31 -7.14
N THR A 66 14.57 4.85 -7.80
CA THR A 66 14.48 4.19 -9.09
C THR A 66 13.74 2.85 -8.97
N TYR A 67 13.27 2.29 -10.08
CA TYR A 67 12.68 0.94 -10.07
C TYR A 67 13.67 -0.11 -9.55
N GLN A 68 14.95 0.00 -9.88
CA GLN A 68 15.98 -0.92 -9.39
C GLN A 68 16.16 -0.83 -7.87
N GLU A 69 16.20 0.39 -7.31
CA GLU A 69 16.29 0.58 -5.86
C GLU A 69 15.03 0.12 -5.15
N LEU A 70 13.85 0.39 -5.71
CA LEU A 70 12.57 -0.07 -5.19
C LEU A 70 12.53 -1.59 -5.13
N TYR A 71 12.93 -2.28 -6.20
CA TYR A 71 13.03 -3.74 -6.26
C TYR A 71 14.00 -4.29 -5.21
N ASN A 72 15.23 -3.78 -5.17
CA ASN A 72 16.26 -4.25 -4.24
C ASN A 72 15.81 -4.08 -2.78
N LYS A 73 15.17 -2.96 -2.44
CA LYS A 73 14.67 -2.71 -1.08
C LYS A 73 13.46 -3.59 -0.75
N SER A 74 12.56 -3.81 -1.71
CA SER A 74 11.41 -4.71 -1.53
C SER A 74 11.87 -6.15 -1.29
N ASN A 75 12.88 -6.62 -2.05
CA ASN A 75 13.52 -7.92 -1.83
C ASN A 75 14.15 -8.05 -0.44
N SER A 76 14.76 -6.98 0.08
CA SER A 76 15.29 -6.98 1.46
C SER A 76 14.18 -7.11 2.50
N ILE A 77 13.04 -6.43 2.31
CA ILE A 77 11.86 -6.61 3.17
C ILE A 77 11.33 -8.04 3.07
N ALA A 78 11.24 -8.61 1.86
CA ALA A 78 10.79 -9.99 1.68
C ALA A 78 11.70 -10.99 2.41
N SER A 79 13.02 -10.82 2.22
CA SER A 79 14.04 -11.63 2.90
C SER A 79 13.97 -11.50 4.42
N PHE A 80 13.72 -10.30 4.92
CA PHE A 80 13.50 -10.06 6.35
C PHE A 80 12.27 -10.80 6.87
N LEU A 81 11.13 -10.72 6.17
CA LEU A 81 9.89 -11.40 6.58
C LEU A 81 10.06 -12.92 6.61
N HIS A 82 10.76 -13.49 5.63
CA HIS A 82 11.11 -14.92 5.66
C HIS A 82 12.00 -15.28 6.85
N LYS A 83 13.05 -14.50 7.14
CA LYS A 83 13.92 -14.72 8.30
C LYS A 83 13.20 -14.53 9.64
N PHE A 84 12.23 -13.63 9.67
CA PHE A 84 11.34 -13.44 10.82
C PHE A 84 10.42 -14.64 11.05
N GLY A 85 10.28 -15.54 10.07
CA GLY A 85 9.45 -16.74 10.15
C GLY A 85 8.01 -16.51 9.70
N MET A 86 7.74 -15.44 8.95
CA MET A 86 6.42 -15.22 8.36
C MET A 86 6.16 -16.25 7.27
N VAL A 87 4.94 -16.78 7.22
CA VAL A 87 4.50 -17.76 6.22
C VAL A 87 3.24 -17.27 5.50
N LYS A 88 2.83 -18.03 4.49
CA LYS A 88 1.56 -17.79 3.78
C LYS A 88 0.40 -17.67 4.79
N ASP A 89 -0.51 -16.75 4.49
CA ASP A 89 -1.68 -16.41 5.31
C ASP A 89 -1.40 -15.65 6.62
N ASP A 90 -0.12 -15.41 6.94
CA ASP A 90 0.22 -14.44 7.96
C ASP A 90 -0.02 -13.01 7.46
N THR A 91 -0.48 -12.13 8.36
CA THR A 91 -0.77 -10.74 8.03
C THR A 91 0.26 -9.79 8.63
N VAL A 92 0.78 -8.88 7.78
CA VAL A 92 1.53 -7.69 8.21
C VAL A 92 0.67 -6.45 8.12
N ALA A 93 0.75 -5.58 9.12
CA ALA A 93 0.13 -4.26 9.07
C ALA A 93 1.16 -3.20 8.64
N ILE A 94 0.77 -2.29 7.76
CA ILE A 94 1.63 -1.19 7.30
C ILE A 94 0.98 0.13 7.69
N MET A 95 1.56 0.82 8.68
CA MET A 95 1.17 2.14 9.15
C MET A 95 2.21 3.19 8.74
N LEU A 96 2.31 3.41 7.43
CA LEU A 96 3.19 4.42 6.83
C LEU A 96 2.34 5.50 6.14
N PRO A 97 2.76 6.77 6.17
CA PRO A 97 2.14 7.83 5.35
C PRO A 97 2.39 7.61 3.86
N ASN A 98 1.92 8.53 3.02
CA ASN A 98 2.19 8.54 1.58
C ASN A 98 3.64 8.94 1.29
N ILE A 99 4.58 8.07 1.64
CA ILE A 99 6.02 8.21 1.46
C ILE A 99 6.57 7.15 0.50
N PRO A 100 7.75 7.37 -0.12
CA PRO A 100 8.36 6.43 -1.06
C PRO A 100 8.61 5.02 -0.51
N GLU A 101 8.68 4.87 0.81
CA GLU A 101 8.84 3.59 1.52
C GLU A 101 7.59 2.74 1.59
N TYR A 102 6.40 3.34 1.47
CA TYR A 102 5.17 2.57 1.54
C TYR A 102 5.15 1.47 0.47
N PRO A 103 5.42 1.77 -0.82
CA PRO A 103 5.52 0.73 -1.86
C PRO A 103 6.65 -0.28 -1.60
N ILE A 104 7.76 0.12 -0.98
CA ILE A 104 8.86 -0.80 -0.64
C ILE A 104 8.37 -1.90 0.30
N VAL A 105 7.73 -1.51 1.41
CA VAL A 105 7.24 -2.47 2.41
C VAL A 105 6.09 -3.30 1.85
N PHE A 106 5.17 -2.66 1.13
CA PHE A 106 4.04 -3.34 0.51
C PHE A 106 4.51 -4.41 -0.48
N LEU A 107 5.38 -4.06 -1.43
CA LEU A 107 5.85 -4.99 -2.45
C LEU A 107 6.72 -6.09 -1.84
N GLY A 108 7.55 -5.77 -0.84
CA GLY A 108 8.32 -6.78 -0.12
C GLY A 108 7.44 -7.79 0.64
N ALA A 109 6.32 -7.34 1.22
CA ALA A 109 5.36 -8.24 1.85
C ALA A 109 4.63 -9.13 0.83
N VAL A 110 4.20 -8.55 -0.30
CA VAL A 110 3.61 -9.33 -1.41
C VAL A 110 4.60 -10.37 -1.94
N GLN A 111 5.86 -9.98 -2.14
CA GLN A 111 6.94 -10.88 -2.58
C GLN A 111 7.23 -12.00 -1.57
N ALA A 112 7.11 -11.73 -0.27
CA ALA A 112 7.23 -12.76 0.77
C ALA A 112 6.03 -13.73 0.81
N GLY A 113 4.98 -13.46 0.03
CA GLY A 113 3.76 -14.28 0.00
C GLY A 113 2.88 -14.11 1.24
N VAL A 114 3.01 -12.99 1.96
CA VAL A 114 2.22 -12.68 3.16
C VAL A 114 1.07 -11.72 2.84
N GLN A 115 0.04 -11.73 3.68
CA GLN A 115 -1.10 -10.81 3.56
C GLN A 115 -0.72 -9.42 4.08
N VAL A 116 -1.28 -8.38 3.48
CA VAL A 116 -1.03 -6.98 3.88
C VAL A 116 -2.33 -6.32 4.31
N THR A 117 -2.31 -5.69 5.48
CA THR A 117 -3.39 -4.81 5.95
C THR A 117 -2.88 -3.36 6.08
N PRO A 118 -3.38 -2.42 5.27
CA PRO A 118 -2.96 -1.03 5.37
C PRO A 118 -3.62 -0.35 6.58
N LEU A 119 -2.83 0.29 7.43
CA LEU A 119 -3.30 1.12 8.53
C LEU A 119 -3.14 2.60 8.16
N ASN A 120 -4.20 3.38 8.32
CA ASN A 120 -4.10 4.81 8.14
C ASN A 120 -3.34 5.43 9.32
N PRO A 121 -2.28 6.24 9.08
CA PRO A 121 -1.53 6.91 10.15
C PRO A 121 -2.35 7.84 11.05
N SER A 122 -3.55 8.24 10.61
CA SER A 122 -4.50 9.09 11.34
C SER A 122 -5.54 8.29 12.13
N PHE A 123 -5.52 6.96 12.09
CA PHE A 123 -6.42 6.15 12.91
C PHE A 123 -6.19 6.36 14.40
N THR A 124 -7.31 6.33 15.12
CA THR A 124 -7.32 6.32 16.58
C THR A 124 -6.80 4.98 17.11
N PRO A 125 -6.30 4.91 18.35
CA PRO A 125 -5.87 3.66 18.97
C PRO A 125 -6.93 2.54 18.91
N GLY A 126 -8.22 2.88 19.08
CA GLY A 126 -9.31 1.91 19.02
C GLY A 126 -9.56 1.34 17.62
N GLU A 127 -9.34 2.14 16.57
CA GLU A 127 -9.43 1.67 15.18
C GLU A 127 -8.25 0.77 14.82
N ILE A 128 -7.04 1.16 15.22
CA ILE A 128 -5.82 0.37 15.03
C ILE A 128 -5.98 -0.99 15.71
N SER A 129 -6.33 -1.02 17.00
CA SER A 129 -6.46 -2.28 17.75
C SER A 129 -7.53 -3.21 17.15
N ARG A 130 -8.68 -2.64 16.77
CA ARG A 130 -9.75 -3.40 16.10
C ARG A 130 -9.28 -4.04 14.80
N GLN A 131 -8.57 -3.31 13.96
CA GLN A 131 -8.08 -3.84 12.68
C GLN A 131 -7.00 -4.90 12.89
N LEU A 132 -6.07 -4.70 13.83
CA LEU A 132 -5.02 -5.68 14.15
C LEU A 132 -5.63 -6.99 14.67
N LEU A 133 -6.66 -6.92 15.51
CA LEU A 133 -7.42 -8.08 15.99
C LEU A 133 -8.16 -8.80 14.86
N GLN A 134 -8.90 -8.05 14.03
CA GLN A 134 -9.69 -8.64 12.94
C GLN A 134 -8.85 -9.33 11.87
N THR A 135 -7.58 -8.94 11.73
CA THR A 135 -6.67 -9.46 10.72
C THR A 135 -5.67 -10.48 11.27
N ASN A 136 -5.71 -10.78 12.57
CA ASN A 136 -4.71 -11.61 13.25
C ASN A 136 -3.27 -11.19 12.91
N CYS A 137 -3.02 -9.88 12.93
CA CYS A 137 -1.76 -9.31 12.50
C CYS A 137 -0.59 -9.82 13.35
N LYS A 138 0.50 -10.25 12.69
CA LYS A 138 1.71 -10.79 13.34
C LYS A 138 2.88 -9.82 13.36
N LEU A 139 2.84 -8.73 12.60
CA LEU A 139 3.91 -7.75 12.53
C LEU A 139 3.38 -6.40 12.08
N VAL A 140 3.81 -5.31 12.72
CA VAL A 140 3.47 -3.94 12.30
C VAL A 140 4.70 -3.20 11.80
N PHE A 141 4.63 -2.68 10.58
CA PHE A 141 5.56 -1.66 10.08
C PHE A 141 5.01 -0.27 10.37
N CYS A 142 5.81 0.63 10.93
CA CYS A 142 5.44 2.04 11.09
C CYS A 142 6.66 2.95 10.94
N THR A 143 6.46 4.26 10.89
CA THR A 143 7.59 5.20 10.98
C THR A 143 8.06 5.34 12.43
N ASN A 144 9.25 5.90 12.63
CA ASN A 144 9.77 6.19 13.97
C ASN A 144 8.82 7.11 14.77
N GLU A 145 8.18 8.08 14.10
CA GLU A 145 7.26 9.02 14.74
C GLU A 145 5.99 8.32 15.28
N LYS A 146 5.54 7.26 14.61
CA LYS A 146 4.32 6.51 14.97
C LYS A 146 4.57 5.37 15.95
N TYR A 147 5.82 5.01 16.21
CA TYR A 147 6.20 3.92 17.11
C TYR A 147 5.49 4.01 18.47
N THR A 148 5.52 5.18 19.11
CA THR A 148 4.93 5.36 20.45
C THR A 148 3.41 5.20 20.45
N THR A 149 2.73 5.64 19.39
CA THR A 149 1.28 5.47 19.23
C THR A 149 0.91 4.01 19.06
N VAL A 150 1.63 3.28 18.20
CA VAL A 150 1.41 1.85 17.98
C VAL A 150 1.68 1.07 19.26
N LEU A 151 2.81 1.33 19.93
CA LEU A 151 3.18 0.65 21.17
C LEU A 151 2.13 0.83 22.28
N LYS A 152 1.66 2.07 22.51
CA LYS A 152 0.60 2.36 23.49
C LYS A 152 -0.72 1.68 23.14
N THR A 153 -1.03 1.60 21.85
CA THR A 153 -2.23 0.92 21.35
C THR A 153 -2.16 -0.58 21.61
N LEU A 154 -1.06 -1.23 21.26
CA LEU A 154 -0.84 -2.66 21.51
C LEU A 154 -0.91 -2.98 23.01
N HIS A 155 -0.27 -2.17 23.85
CA HIS A 155 -0.30 -2.34 25.30
C HIS A 155 -1.73 -2.22 25.86
N SER A 156 -2.46 -1.16 25.48
CA SER A 156 -3.84 -0.96 25.93
C SER A 156 -4.78 -2.07 25.45
N ALA A 157 -4.54 -2.61 24.26
CA ALA A 157 -5.32 -3.70 23.67
C ALA A 157 -4.84 -5.10 24.12
N LYS A 158 -3.79 -5.20 24.95
CA LYS A 158 -3.15 -6.46 25.38
C LYS A 158 -2.71 -7.34 24.19
N LEU A 159 -2.22 -6.71 23.14
CA LEU A 159 -1.68 -7.34 21.94
C LEU A 159 -0.15 -7.42 22.01
N TYR A 160 0.42 -8.57 21.66
CA TYR A 160 1.86 -8.81 21.63
C TYR A 160 2.36 -8.97 20.20
N VAL A 161 2.20 -7.90 19.41
CA VAL A 161 2.60 -7.86 18.00
C VAL A 161 3.93 -7.11 17.88
N PRO A 162 4.98 -7.71 17.33
CA PRO A 162 6.25 -7.00 17.10
C PRO A 162 6.09 -5.80 16.17
N ILE A 163 6.89 -4.76 16.41
CA ILE A 163 6.89 -3.52 15.62
C ILE A 163 8.26 -3.36 14.94
N VAL A 164 8.25 -3.10 13.64
CA VAL A 164 9.42 -2.71 12.85
C VAL A 164 9.27 -1.27 12.43
N THR A 165 10.28 -0.45 12.72
CA THR A 165 10.29 0.94 12.30
C THR A 165 11.04 1.12 10.99
N ILE A 166 10.47 1.93 10.10
CA ILE A 166 11.11 2.38 8.87
C ILE A 166 11.67 3.77 9.11
N ASN A 167 12.99 3.88 9.05
CA ASN A 167 13.67 5.16 9.15
C ASN A 167 13.57 5.90 7.80
N THR A 168 12.93 7.06 7.83
CA THR A 168 12.73 7.93 6.67
C THR A 168 13.79 9.03 6.58
N GLN A 169 14.64 9.18 7.61
CA GLN A 169 15.73 10.15 7.64
C GLN A 169 16.90 9.64 6.80
N VAL A 170 17.50 10.55 6.05
CA VAL A 170 18.53 10.30 5.02
C VAL A 170 19.89 10.03 5.67
N ASP A 171 19.98 9.03 6.55
CA ASP A 171 21.27 8.50 6.94
C ASP A 171 21.62 7.33 6.04
N LYS A 172 22.72 7.47 5.30
CA LYS A 172 23.33 6.47 4.40
C LYS A 172 23.75 5.17 5.11
N LEU A 173 23.44 5.00 6.39
CA LEU A 173 23.90 3.88 7.20
C LEU A 173 22.71 3.32 8.01
N ARG A 174 22.23 2.16 7.54
CA ARG A 174 21.32 1.21 8.19
C ARG A 174 19.81 1.46 7.99
N TRP A 175 19.31 0.88 6.90
CA TRP A 175 17.91 0.51 6.77
C TRP A 175 17.65 -0.72 7.62
N CYS A 176 16.95 -0.51 8.75
CA CYS A 176 16.64 -1.49 9.79
C CYS A 176 17.90 -2.12 10.44
N ASN A 177 18.10 -1.91 11.75
CA ASN A 177 18.94 -2.81 12.54
C ASN A 177 18.16 -4.14 12.69
N ILE A 178 18.19 -4.96 11.64
CA ILE A 178 17.80 -6.37 11.67
C ILE A 178 19.03 -7.18 12.03
#